data_AF-A0A075GF43-F1
#
_entry.id   AF-A0A075GF43-F1
#
_cell.length_a   1.000
_cell.length_b   1.000
_cell.length_c   1.000
_cell.angle_alpha   90.00
_cell.angle_beta   90.00
_cell.angle_gamma   90.00
#
_symmetry.space_group_name_H-M   'P 1'
#
loop_
_entity.id
_entity.type
_entity.pdbx_description
1 polymer ?
#
loop_
_entity_poly.entity_id
_entity_poly.type
_entity_poly.pdbx_seq_one_letter_code
_entity_poly.pdbx_strand_id
1 'polypeptide(L)'
;MAFDENGKIILVRQHRFPRGYILEIPAGTLEKGESPKRCALREIQEETGYKAKGMTHLITYYPSVGYNTEAIHCFVASGLTRVKTKLDTDEFITVKKMELPKLIKLIKSGKIIDSKTICAVMVYVAKKKML
;
A
#
# COMPACT_ATOMS: atom_id res chain seq x y z
N MET A 1 -3.06 -2.06 -2.03
CA MET A 1 -3.80 -0.98 -2.72
C MET A 1 -5.22 -0.93 -2.19
N ALA A 2 -5.73 0.27 -1.96
CA ALA A 2 -7.07 0.51 -1.44
C ALA A 2 -7.63 1.80 -2.05
N PHE A 3 -8.94 1.86 -2.25
CA PHE A 3 -9.64 3.00 -2.83
C PHE A 3 -10.79 3.40 -1.92
N ASP A 4 -10.95 4.69 -1.66
CA ASP A 4 -12.08 5.19 -0.90
C ASP A 4 -13.38 5.19 -1.72
N GLU A 5 -14.47 5.61 -1.09
CA GLU A 5 -15.80 5.68 -1.70
C GLU A 5 -15.88 6.59 -2.94
N ASN A 6 -14.93 7.50 -3.12
CA ASN A 6 -14.83 8.39 -4.27
C ASN A 6 -13.85 7.88 -5.34
N GLY A 7 -13.33 6.66 -5.19
CA GLY A 7 -12.34 6.09 -6.10
C GLY A 7 -10.93 6.65 -5.92
N LYS A 8 -10.66 7.42 -4.85
CA LYS A 8 -9.31 7.94 -4.58
C LYS A 8 -8.46 6.84 -3.95
N ILE A 9 -7.24 6.66 -4.44
CA ILE A 9 -6.31 5.72 -3.84
C ILE A 9 -5.89 6.21 -2.45
N ILE A 10 -5.93 5.31 -1.49
CA ILE A 10 -5.48 5.52 -0.11
C ILE A 10 -3.99 5.19 -0.04
N LEU A 11 -3.23 6.15 0.45
CA LEU A 11 -1.77 6.12 0.61
C LEU A 11 -1.42 6.57 2.03
N VAL A 12 -0.19 6.30 2.43
CA VAL A 12 0.40 6.79 3.67
C VAL A 12 1.63 7.63 3.35
N ARG A 13 1.81 8.69 4.13
CA ARG A 13 3.05 9.48 4.14
C ARG A 13 3.78 9.16 5.43
N GLN A 14 4.93 8.52 5.31
CA GLN A 14 5.73 8.02 6.43
C GLN A 14 7.19 8.43 6.25
N HIS A 15 7.87 8.66 7.37
CA HIS A 15 9.31 8.94 7.39
C HIS A 15 10.10 7.63 7.28
N ARG A 16 10.91 7.49 6.22
CA ARG A 16 11.84 6.36 6.04
C ARG A 16 13.26 6.88 6.16
N PHE A 17 13.96 6.56 7.24
CA PHE A 17 15.36 6.96 7.41
C PHE A 17 16.26 6.20 6.42
N PRO A 18 17.27 6.84 5.80
CA PRO A 18 17.64 8.26 5.89
C PRO A 18 16.94 9.16 4.85
N ARG A 19 16.04 8.59 4.03
CA ARG A 19 15.44 9.27 2.86
C ARG A 19 14.48 10.40 3.22
N GLY A 20 13.87 10.37 4.40
CA GLY A 20 12.87 11.33 4.85
C GLY A 20 11.44 10.86 4.58
N TYR A 21 10.50 11.80 4.52
CA TYR A 21 9.09 11.47 4.23
C TYR A 21 8.87 11.06 2.78
N ILE A 22 8.28 9.88 2.59
CA ILE A 22 7.89 9.37 1.27
C ILE A 22 6.38 9.09 1.25
N LEU A 23 5.83 8.90 0.05
CA LEU A 23 4.43 8.52 -0.16
C LEU A 23 4.38 7.08 -0.67
N GLU A 24 3.61 6.24 0.01
CA GLU A 24 3.55 4.81 -0.27
C GLU A 24 2.14 4.23 -0.10
N ILE A 25 1.89 3.04 -0.66
CA ILE A 25 0.73 2.23 -0.28
C ILE A 25 0.91 1.69 1.15
N PRO A 26 -0.18 1.47 1.91
CA PRO A 26 -0.09 0.85 3.22
C PRO A 26 0.57 -0.53 3.17
N ALA A 27 1.47 -0.81 4.10
CA ALA A 27 2.19 -2.08 4.19
C ALA A 27 2.98 -2.21 5.48
N GLY A 28 3.04 -3.43 6.02
CA GLY A 28 3.98 -3.76 7.08
C GLY A 28 4.49 -5.18 6.97
N THR A 29 5.08 -5.65 8.07
CA THR A 29 5.85 -6.90 8.10
C THR A 29 4.96 -8.05 8.56
N LEU A 30 5.21 -9.25 8.01
CA LEU A 30 4.53 -10.45 8.47
C LEU A 30 4.91 -10.78 9.92
N GLU A 31 3.92 -10.98 10.76
CA GLU A 31 4.13 -11.57 12.07
C GLU A 31 4.34 -13.09 11.96
N LYS A 32 4.91 -13.70 13.02
CA LYS A 32 5.19 -15.14 13.04
C LYS A 32 3.91 -15.95 12.86
N GLY A 33 3.84 -16.74 11.79
CA GLY A 33 2.68 -17.57 11.46
C GLY A 33 1.53 -16.80 10.79
N GLU A 34 1.70 -15.51 10.50
CA GLU A 34 0.72 -14.69 9.81
C GLU A 34 0.76 -14.95 8.30
N SER A 35 -0.41 -15.07 7.66
CA SER A 35 -0.48 -15.14 6.20
C SER A 35 -0.39 -13.74 5.58
N PRO A 36 0.17 -13.59 4.37
CA PRO A 36 0.26 -12.29 3.69
C PRO A 36 -1.08 -11.53 3.59
N LYS A 37 -2.17 -12.28 3.40
CA LYS A 37 -3.53 -11.72 3.36
C LYS A 37 -3.97 -11.16 4.71
N ARG A 38 -3.65 -11.85 5.82
CA ARG A 38 -3.98 -11.39 7.18
C ARG A 38 -3.18 -10.15 7.56
N CYS A 39 -1.88 -10.14 7.26
CA CYS A 39 -1.02 -8.98 7.40
C CYS A 39 -1.59 -7.78 6.65
N ALA A 40 -1.92 -7.93 5.36
CA ALA A 40 -2.49 -6.84 4.57
C ALA A 40 -3.82 -6.29 5.14
N LEU A 41 -4.66 -7.12 5.76
CA LEU A 41 -5.89 -6.71 6.43
C LEU A 41 -5.64 -5.95 7.75
N ARG A 42 -4.62 -6.36 8.49
CA ARG A 42 -4.21 -5.73 9.75
C ARG A 42 -3.58 -4.36 9.48
N GLU A 43 -2.56 -4.32 8.63
CA GLU A 43 -1.77 -3.12 8.32
C GLU A 43 -2.61 -1.99 7.73
N ILE A 44 -3.53 -2.30 6.80
CA ILE A 44 -4.41 -1.26 6.26
C ILE A 44 -5.28 -0.64 7.36
N GLN A 45 -5.73 -1.43 8.33
CA GLN A 45 -6.53 -0.93 9.43
C GLN A 45 -5.66 -0.06 10.36
N GLU A 46 -4.50 -0.56 10.77
CA GLU A 46 -3.56 0.12 11.67
C GLU A 46 -3.09 1.46 11.08
N GLU A 47 -2.57 1.45 9.85
CA GLU A 47 -1.95 2.63 9.25
C GLU A 47 -2.96 3.67 8.70
N THR A 48 -4.20 3.25 8.39
CA THR A 48 -5.16 4.13 7.70
C THR A 48 -6.51 4.30 8.37
N GLY A 49 -6.84 3.47 9.36
CA GLY A 49 -8.18 3.42 9.95
C GLY A 49 -9.24 2.86 9.01
N TYR A 50 -8.86 2.16 7.94
CA TYR A 50 -9.78 1.49 7.04
C TYR A 50 -9.76 -0.02 7.25
N LYS A 51 -10.92 -0.61 7.48
CA LYS A 51 -11.11 -2.05 7.51
C LYS A 51 -11.60 -2.53 6.15
N ALA A 52 -10.92 -3.52 5.57
CA ALA A 52 -11.36 -4.17 4.32
C ALA A 52 -12.13 -5.46 4.61
N LYS A 53 -13.16 -5.76 3.81
CA LYS A 53 -13.85 -7.05 3.82
C LYS A 53 -13.07 -8.13 3.06
N GLY A 54 -12.36 -7.73 2.01
CA GLY A 54 -11.64 -8.63 1.13
C GLY A 54 -10.28 -8.09 0.69
N MET A 55 -9.40 -9.01 0.34
CA MET A 55 -8.08 -8.75 -0.23
C MET A 55 -7.87 -9.74 -1.38
N THR A 56 -7.75 -9.20 -2.59
CA THR A 56 -7.40 -9.97 -3.79
C THR A 56 -5.92 -9.82 -4.05
N HIS A 57 -5.20 -10.93 -4.19
CA HIS A 57 -3.76 -10.90 -4.53
C HIS A 57 -3.54 -10.22 -5.88
N LEU A 58 -2.54 -9.35 -5.97
CA LEU A 58 -2.21 -8.59 -7.17
C LEU A 58 -0.92 -9.09 -7.80
N ILE A 59 0.14 -9.12 -7.02
CA ILE A 59 1.48 -9.55 -7.41
C ILE A 59 2.29 -9.90 -6.17
N THR A 60 3.17 -10.90 -6.29
CA THR A 60 4.30 -11.09 -5.38
C THR A 60 5.55 -10.75 -6.16
N TYR A 61 6.44 -9.94 -5.60
CA TYR A 61 7.73 -9.65 -6.21
C TYR A 61 8.81 -9.46 -5.16
N TYR A 62 10.06 -9.52 -5.59
CA TYR A 62 11.24 -9.42 -4.73
C TYR A 62 11.94 -8.09 -5.05
N PRO A 63 11.98 -7.12 -4.12
CA PRO A 63 12.57 -5.82 -4.40
C PRO A 63 14.09 -5.90 -4.63
N SER A 64 14.74 -6.94 -4.08
CA SER A 64 16.20 -7.01 -3.94
C SER A 64 16.74 -8.44 -4.13
N VAL A 65 16.50 -9.04 -5.29
CA VAL A 65 16.81 -10.46 -5.59
C VAL A 65 18.27 -10.86 -5.37
N GLY A 66 19.22 -9.93 -5.48
CA GLY A 66 20.65 -10.23 -5.39
C GLY A 66 21.20 -10.36 -3.97
N TYR A 67 20.44 -9.97 -2.94
CA TYR A 67 20.98 -9.89 -1.58
C TYR A 67 19.97 -10.01 -0.44
N ASN A 68 18.66 -10.07 -0.72
CA ASN A 68 17.62 -10.25 0.29
C ASN A 68 16.57 -11.26 -0.21
N THR A 69 16.08 -12.11 0.69
CA THR A 69 15.00 -13.07 0.44
C THR A 69 13.60 -12.47 0.65
N GLU A 70 13.52 -11.19 1.03
CA GLU A 70 12.27 -10.45 1.20
C GLU A 70 11.36 -10.57 -0.03
N ALA A 71 10.12 -11.00 0.22
CA ALA A 71 9.05 -11.03 -0.76
C ALA A 71 7.98 -10.01 -0.35
N ILE A 72 7.58 -9.16 -1.30
CA ILE A 72 6.49 -8.20 -1.10
C ILE A 72 5.24 -8.75 -1.79
N HIS A 73 4.22 -9.01 -0.98
CA HIS A 73 2.90 -9.46 -1.44
C HIS A 73 1.94 -8.29 -1.53
N CYS A 74 1.62 -7.85 -2.74
CA CYS A 74 0.68 -6.75 -2.95
C CYS A 74 -0.75 -7.29 -3.14
N PHE A 75 -1.71 -6.60 -2.54
CA PHE A 75 -3.14 -6.92 -2.61
C PHE A 75 -3.97 -5.70 -3.07
N VAL A 76 -5.18 -5.95 -3.56
CA VAL A 76 -6.23 -4.95 -3.76
C VAL A 76 -7.35 -5.21 -2.75
N ALA A 77 -7.61 -4.21 -1.91
CA ALA A 77 -8.66 -4.25 -0.90
C ALA A 77 -10.05 -4.01 -1.51
N SER A 78 -11.07 -4.67 -0.95
CA SER A 78 -12.47 -4.48 -1.31
C SER A 78 -13.36 -4.38 -0.07
N GLY A 79 -14.51 -3.69 -0.23
CA GLY A 79 -15.46 -3.47 0.87
C GLY A 79 -14.86 -2.68 2.03
N LEU A 80 -14.22 -1.55 1.74
CA LEU A 80 -13.56 -0.70 2.72
C LEU A 80 -14.59 0.08 3.55
N THR A 81 -14.41 0.06 4.87
CA THR A 81 -15.17 0.90 5.81
C THR A 81 -14.20 1.60 6.75
N ARG A 82 -14.47 2.87 7.03
CA ARG A 82 -13.66 3.63 7.99
C ARG A 82 -14.05 3.23 9.41
N VAL A 83 -13.07 2.91 10.23
CA VAL A 83 -13.23 2.54 11.64
C VAL A 83 -12.40 3.49 12.50
N LYS A 84 -12.85 3.74 13.74
CA LYS A 84 -12.03 4.46 14.71
C LYS A 84 -10.89 3.55 15.13
N THR A 85 -9.65 3.94 14.85
CA THR A 85 -8.46 3.26 15.36
C THR A 85 -7.83 4.06 16.48
N LYS A 86 -7.29 3.37 17.48
CA LYS A 86 -6.18 3.92 18.26
C LYS A 86 -4.97 3.82 17.34
N LEU A 87 -4.60 4.93 16.70
CA LEU A 87 -3.28 5.00 16.06
C LEU A 87 -2.26 4.77 17.18
N ASP A 88 -1.38 3.79 17.03
CA ASP A 88 -0.27 3.64 17.95
C ASP A 88 0.57 4.91 17.87
N THR A 89 0.84 5.51 19.01
CA THR A 89 1.32 6.89 19.16
C THR A 89 2.74 7.14 18.63
N ASP A 90 3.43 6.09 18.18
CA ASP A 90 4.84 6.13 17.79
C ASP A 90 5.08 6.20 16.28
N GLU A 91 4.08 5.95 15.43
CA GLU A 91 4.25 6.03 13.98
C GLU A 91 3.74 7.37 13.42
N PHE A 92 4.67 8.21 12.95
CA PHE A 92 4.38 9.44 12.21
C PHE A 92 3.84 9.14 10.79
N ILE A 93 2.69 8.47 10.73
CA ILE A 93 2.01 8.08 9.51
C ILE A 93 0.82 9.03 9.28
N THR A 94 0.78 9.65 8.11
CA THR A 94 -0.36 10.48 7.69
C THR A 94 -1.05 9.87 6.50
N VAL A 95 -2.35 9.57 6.63
CA VAL A 95 -3.17 9.12 5.50
C VAL A 95 -3.29 10.22 4.44
N LYS A 96 -3.03 9.85 3.19
CA LYS A 96 -3.22 10.70 2.01
C LYS A 96 -4.14 10.00 1.02
N LYS A 97 -4.97 10.79 0.34
CA LYS A 97 -5.88 10.32 -0.70
C LYS A 97 -5.62 11.09 -1.97
N MET A 98 -5.59 10.42 -3.12
CA MET A 98 -5.46 11.10 -4.40
C MET A 98 -6.08 10.33 -5.56
N GLU A 99 -6.32 11.03 -6.66
CA GLU A 99 -6.73 10.39 -7.91
C GLU A 99 -5.64 9.46 -8.43
N LEU A 100 -6.00 8.26 -8.86
CA LEU A 100 -5.06 7.29 -9.45
C LEU A 100 -4.28 7.89 -10.65
N PRO A 101 -4.89 8.64 -11.58
CA PRO A 101 -4.15 9.33 -12.63
C PRO A 101 -3.07 10.31 -12.12
N LYS A 102 -3.32 10.97 -10.99
CA LYS A 102 -2.33 11.86 -10.36
C LYS A 102 -1.15 11.07 -9.80
N LEU A 103 -1.41 9.94 -9.14
CA LEU A 103 -0.36 9.06 -8.64
C LEU A 103 0.51 8.51 -9.79
N ILE A 104 -0.10 8.09 -10.89
CA ILE A 104 0.62 7.63 -12.10
C ILE A 104 1.53 8.76 -12.64
N LYS A 105 1.06 10.01 -12.69
CA LYS A 105 1.92 11.14 -13.09
C LYS A 105 3.12 11.30 -12.15
N LEU A 106 2.92 11.14 -10.84
CA LEU A 106 4.01 11.21 -9.86
C LEU A 106 5.03 10.08 -10.04
N ILE A 107 4.56 8.84 -10.28
CA ILE A 107 5.42 7.68 -10.61
C ILE A 107 6.24 7.97 -11.86
N LYS A 108 5.60 8.39 -12.96
CA LYS A 108 6.29 8.70 -14.23
C LYS A 108 7.32 9.82 -14.10
N SER A 109 7.10 10.76 -13.18
CA SER A 109 8.04 11.86 -12.90
C SER A 109 9.17 11.50 -11.93
N GLY A 110 9.22 10.27 -11.42
CA GLY A 110 10.22 9.83 -10.42
C GLY A 110 10.00 10.37 -9.00
N LYS A 111 8.83 10.98 -8.72
CA LYS A 111 8.49 11.50 -7.39
C LYS A 111 8.02 10.43 -6.41
N ILE A 112 7.51 9.32 -6.93
CA ILE A 112 7.29 8.09 -6.15
C ILE A 112 8.51 7.21 -6.36
N ILE A 113 9.21 6.90 -5.28
CA ILE A 113 10.46 6.12 -5.30
C ILE A 113 10.31 4.74 -4.68
N ASP A 114 9.21 4.49 -3.98
CA ASP A 114 8.94 3.24 -3.29
C ASP A 114 8.51 2.15 -4.28
N SER A 115 9.28 1.06 -4.33
CA SER A 115 9.10 -0.02 -5.32
C SER A 115 7.74 -0.70 -5.19
N LYS A 116 7.24 -0.96 -3.98
CA LYS A 116 5.93 -1.64 -3.79
C LYS A 116 4.79 -0.79 -4.30
N THR A 117 4.87 0.52 -4.09
CA THR A 117 3.89 1.47 -4.62
C THR A 117 3.93 1.50 -6.14
N ILE A 118 5.12 1.60 -6.75
CA ILE A 118 5.28 1.61 -8.20
C ILE A 118 4.77 0.30 -8.81
N CYS A 119 5.25 -0.85 -8.35
CA CYS A 119 4.89 -2.16 -8.87
C CYS A 119 3.39 -2.42 -8.75
N ALA A 120 2.80 -2.20 -7.57
CA ALA A 120 1.37 -2.44 -7.37
C ALA A 120 0.51 -1.54 -8.27
N VAL A 121 0.79 -0.24 -8.33
CA VAL A 121 0.02 0.70 -9.16
C VAL A 121 0.13 0.34 -10.63
N MET A 122 1.33 0.07 -11.13
CA MET A 122 1.54 -0.23 -12.55
C MET A 122 0.91 -1.56 -12.96
N VAL A 123 1.02 -2.61 -12.13
CA VAL A 123 0.37 -3.91 -12.37
C VAL A 123 -1.15 -3.78 -12.31
N TYR A 124 -1.69 -3.03 -11.36
CA TYR A 124 -3.13 -2.79 -11.25
C TYR A 124 -3.69 -2.10 -12.50
N VAL A 125 -3.01 -1.04 -12.97
CA VAL A 125 -3.39 -0.31 -14.18
C VAL A 125 -3.30 -1.21 -15.42
N ALA A 126 -2.24 -2.00 -15.55
CA ALA A 126 -2.08 -2.94 -16.66
C ALA A 126 -3.22 -3.98 -16.67
N LYS A 127 -3.53 -4.62 -15.53
CA LYS A 127 -4.63 -5.59 -15.42
C LYS A 127 -6.00 -4.97 -15.70
N LYS A 128 -6.24 -3.72 -15.28
CA LYS A 128 -7.49 -2.98 -15.53
C LYS A 128 -7.69 -2.57 -17.00
N LYS A 129 -6.61 -2.39 -17.76
CA LYS A 129 -6.64 -2.05 -19.19
C LYS A 129 -6.63 -3.27 -20.12
N MET A 130 -6.44 -4.47 -19.57
CA MET A 130 -6.57 -5.74 -20.29
C MET A 130 -7.98 -6.35 -20.19
N LEU A 131 -8.95 -5.53 -19.74
CA LEU A 131 -10.40 -5.73 -19.81
C LEU A 131 -11.00 -4.52 -20.52
#